data_AF-A0A5B0FXP8-F1
#
_entry.id   AF-A0A5B0FXP8-F1
#
_cell.length_a   1.000
_cell.length_b   1.000
_cell.length_c   1.000
_cell.angle_alpha   90.00
_cell.angle_beta   90.00
_cell.angle_gamma   90.00
#
_symmetry.space_group_name_H-M   'P 1'
#
loop_
_entity.id
_entity.type
_entity.pdbx_description
1 polymer ?
#
loop_
_entity_poly.entity_id
_entity_poly.type
_entity_poly.pdbx_seq_one_letter_code
_entity_poly.pdbx_strand_id
1 'polypeptide(L)'
;MEDPTPSDLRFNEHLKKEQEEKRRRGSYVPAPFEGVELHQKYDHECFRFAQLPFRSQFWLFMQAGGKWSFIVLLPITVLVFFIGALSLERSWMELFTEALSGFFSWTLGIPLFCWVIGNTVISYFPHFWFRPPKGPLWELNRRTGTVTVFEYKKLKNNETAKIKTAPFHEFDAYIFTSPDRQGLPMNGLYLLHRYRDIRINFNSLIIPDNTTQRPCALWDFFQNFMDVNRPLPDLPLYESHRHLDPTTASHDQVIGRAPRYWIDMDDETFKIKVKEMLKRIDAIDTFSRTNLMANHVKYVD
;
A
#
# COMPACT_ATOMS: atom_id res chain seq x y z
N MET A 1 -0.44 -2.91 0.82
CA MET A 1 0.22 -2.18 1.91
C MET A 1 1.28 -3.10 2.45
N GLU A 2 2.54 -2.72 2.34
CA GLU A 2 3.64 -3.48 2.94
C GLU A 2 3.87 -2.89 4.33
N ASP A 3 3.85 -3.74 5.36
CA ASP A 3 4.09 -3.29 6.72
C ASP A 3 5.56 -2.89 6.88
N PRO A 4 5.86 -1.85 7.68
CA PRO A 4 7.23 -1.41 7.88
C PRO A 4 8.04 -2.52 8.55
N THR A 5 9.26 -2.75 8.04
CA THR A 5 10.19 -3.70 8.65
C THR A 5 10.74 -3.14 9.97
N PRO A 6 11.29 -3.99 10.88
CA PRO A 6 11.92 -3.50 12.11
C PRO A 6 13.03 -2.48 11.84
N SER A 7 13.81 -2.66 10.78
CA SER A 7 14.84 -1.70 10.36
C SER A 7 14.23 -0.37 9.90
N ASP A 8 13.13 -0.38 9.16
CA ASP A 8 12.39 0.85 8.81
C ASP A 8 11.84 1.57 10.04
N LEU A 9 11.30 0.82 11.02
CA LEU A 9 10.79 1.37 12.26
C LEU A 9 11.90 2.06 13.08
N ARG A 10 13.05 1.41 13.22
CA ARG A 10 14.24 1.98 13.90
C ARG A 10 14.76 3.21 13.17
N PHE A 11 14.82 3.16 11.84
CA PHE A 11 15.23 4.28 11.01
C PHE A 11 14.30 5.50 11.20
N ASN A 12 12.98 5.27 11.19
CA ASN A 12 12.00 6.31 11.44
C ASN A 12 12.10 6.90 12.86
N GLU A 13 12.39 6.08 13.88
CA GLU A 13 12.62 6.54 15.25
C GLU A 13 13.88 7.44 15.34
N HIS A 14 14.97 7.01 14.71
CA HIS A 14 16.21 7.79 14.67
C HIS A 14 16.02 9.13 13.94
N LEU A 15 15.34 9.12 12.79
CA LEU A 15 15.02 10.34 12.05
C LEU A 15 14.20 11.32 12.89
N LYS A 16 13.17 10.86 13.61
CA LYS A 16 12.37 11.72 14.49
C LYS A 16 13.23 12.37 15.59
N LYS A 17 14.11 11.58 16.23
CA LYS A 17 15.04 12.10 17.26
C LYS A 17 15.98 13.16 16.68
N GLU A 18 16.57 12.89 15.52
CA GLU A 18 17.47 13.83 14.84
C GLU A 18 16.76 15.13 14.45
N GLN A 19 15.53 15.03 13.95
CA GLN A 19 14.69 16.19 13.64
C GLN A 19 14.37 17.01 14.89
N GLU A 20 14.02 16.37 16.01
CA GLU A 20 13.79 17.04 17.29
C GLU A 20 15.06 17.75 17.81
N GLU A 21 16.22 17.11 17.72
CA GLU A 21 17.49 17.72 18.08
C GLU A 21 17.82 18.93 17.21
N LYS A 22 17.64 18.83 15.89
CA LYS A 22 17.82 19.95 14.96
C LYS A 22 16.86 21.10 15.25
N ARG A 23 15.60 20.80 15.62
CA ARG A 23 14.61 21.80 16.06
C ARG A 23 15.05 22.50 17.35
N ARG A 24 15.52 21.75 18.34
CA ARG A 24 16.05 22.30 19.61
C ARG A 24 17.27 23.19 19.39
N ARG A 25 18.13 22.87 18.41
CA ARG A 25 19.33 23.65 18.04
C ARG A 25 19.03 24.83 17.10
N GLY A 26 17.79 24.98 16.63
CA GLY A 26 17.40 26.02 15.67
C GLY A 26 17.95 25.83 14.25
N SER A 27 18.57 24.69 13.94
CA SER A 27 19.16 24.36 12.62
C SER A 27 18.24 23.54 11.72
N TYR A 28 16.95 23.47 12.06
CA TYR A 28 15.98 22.66 11.36
C TYR A 28 15.58 23.27 10.02
N VAL A 29 15.87 22.57 8.93
CA VAL A 29 15.36 22.90 7.60
C VAL A 29 14.19 21.95 7.31
N PRO A 30 12.99 22.47 7.01
CA PRO A 30 11.85 21.62 6.74
C PRO A 30 12.08 20.82 5.45
N ALA A 31 11.67 19.56 5.46
CA ALA A 31 11.74 18.74 4.25
C ALA A 31 10.79 19.29 3.17
N PRO A 32 11.07 19.07 1.86
CA PRO A 32 10.25 19.63 0.77
C PRO A 32 8.74 19.32 0.82
N PHE A 33 8.34 18.25 1.52
CA PHE A 33 6.95 17.83 1.68
C PHE A 33 6.48 17.89 3.13
N GLU A 34 7.25 18.51 4.02
CA GLU A 34 6.87 18.63 5.42
C GLU A 34 5.69 19.60 5.58
N GLY A 35 4.64 19.14 6.25
CA GLY A 35 3.39 19.90 6.41
C GLY A 35 2.38 19.70 5.27
N VAL A 36 2.72 18.97 4.21
CA VAL A 36 1.74 18.60 3.19
C VAL A 36 0.81 17.51 3.74
N GLU A 37 -0.50 17.78 3.77
CA GLU A 37 -1.48 16.82 4.23
C GLU A 37 -1.69 15.73 3.17
N LEU A 38 -1.19 14.53 3.45
CA LEU A 38 -1.39 13.34 2.61
C LEU A 38 -2.78 12.72 2.80
N HIS A 39 -3.55 13.18 3.79
CA HIS A 39 -4.86 12.65 4.19
C HIS A 39 -4.89 11.13 4.50
N GLN A 40 -3.77 10.42 4.41
CA GLN A 40 -3.63 9.04 4.85
C GLN A 40 -3.31 9.05 6.35
N LYS A 41 -4.05 8.26 7.13
CA LYS A 41 -3.89 8.19 8.58
C LYS A 41 -4.17 6.77 9.05
N TYR A 42 -3.20 6.17 9.73
CA TYR A 42 -3.33 4.86 10.34
C TYR A 42 -2.88 4.97 11.79
N ASP A 43 -3.83 5.27 12.66
CA ASP A 43 -3.60 5.30 14.10
C ASP A 43 -4.51 4.29 14.80
N HIS A 44 -4.49 4.33 16.12
CA HIS A 44 -5.32 3.46 16.96
C HIS A 44 -6.82 3.74 16.87
N GLU A 45 -7.27 4.83 16.25
CA GLU A 45 -8.70 5.22 16.22
C GLU A 45 -9.28 5.29 14.81
N CYS A 46 -8.47 5.62 13.83
CA CYS A 46 -8.83 5.97 12.45
C CYS A 46 -7.93 5.23 11.47
N PHE A 47 -8.56 4.48 10.58
CA PHE A 47 -7.94 3.86 9.41
C PHE A 47 -8.46 4.58 8.15
N ARG A 48 -7.67 5.54 7.66
CA ARG A 48 -8.03 6.44 6.57
C ARG A 48 -7.11 6.25 5.38
N PHE A 49 -7.69 5.99 4.22
CA PHE A 49 -6.97 5.78 2.98
C PHE A 49 -7.15 6.95 2.02
N ALA A 50 -6.05 7.41 1.45
CA ALA A 50 -6.01 8.41 0.39
C ALA A 50 -5.13 7.90 -0.75
N GLN A 51 -5.52 8.17 -1.99
CA GLN A 51 -4.75 7.76 -3.17
C GLN A 51 -4.10 8.99 -3.81
N LEU A 52 -2.80 8.87 -4.12
CA LEU A 52 -2.07 9.89 -4.85
C LEU A 52 -2.73 10.18 -6.21
N PRO A 53 -2.74 11.45 -6.67
CA PRO A 53 -3.31 11.78 -7.97
C PRO A 53 -2.49 11.18 -9.10
N PHE A 54 -3.13 11.00 -10.26
CA PHE A 54 -2.53 10.40 -11.45
C PHE A 54 -1.18 11.03 -11.84
N ARG A 55 -1.03 12.35 -11.69
CA ARG A 55 0.24 13.05 -12.00
C ARG A 55 1.39 12.55 -11.14
N SER A 56 1.19 12.43 -9.83
CA SER A 56 2.22 11.96 -8.90
C SER A 56 2.55 10.48 -9.17
N GLN A 57 1.51 9.66 -9.40
CA GLN A 57 1.67 8.26 -9.76
C GLN A 57 2.44 8.08 -11.08
N PHE A 58 2.15 8.88 -12.10
CA PHE A 58 2.81 8.82 -13.40
C PHE A 58 4.32 8.98 -13.29
N TRP A 59 4.81 9.97 -12.52
CA TRP A 59 6.25 10.17 -12.34
C TRP A 59 6.92 9.02 -11.59
N LEU A 60 6.26 8.49 -10.55
CA LEU A 60 6.74 7.30 -9.84
C LEU A 60 6.81 6.08 -10.77
N PHE A 61 5.78 5.87 -11.60
CA PHE A 61 5.76 4.80 -12.60
C PHE A 61 6.82 5.00 -13.68
N MET A 62 7.07 6.22 -14.15
CA MET A 62 8.12 6.53 -15.12
C MET A 62 9.52 6.20 -14.57
N GLN A 63 9.82 6.59 -13.34
CA GLN A 63 11.10 6.31 -12.71
C GLN A 63 11.27 4.81 -12.41
N ALA A 64 10.32 4.20 -11.72
CA ALA A 64 10.40 2.80 -11.32
C ALA A 64 10.32 1.87 -12.53
N GLY A 65 9.37 2.13 -13.44
CA GLY A 65 9.18 1.38 -14.68
C GLY A 65 10.39 1.48 -15.60
N GLY A 66 10.96 2.68 -15.78
CA GLY A 66 12.20 2.87 -16.54
C GLY A 66 13.38 2.11 -15.96
N LYS A 67 13.57 2.19 -14.63
CA LYS A 67 14.65 1.46 -13.93
C LYS A 67 14.53 -0.05 -14.08
N TRP A 68 13.36 -0.61 -13.76
CA TRP A 68 13.15 -2.06 -13.81
C TRP A 68 13.16 -2.62 -15.22
N SER A 69 12.56 -1.91 -16.19
CA SER A 69 12.64 -2.31 -17.59
C SER A 69 14.08 -2.30 -18.11
N PHE A 70 14.89 -1.30 -17.75
CA PHE A 70 16.31 -1.28 -18.11
C PHE A 70 17.07 -2.47 -17.51
N ILE A 71 16.89 -2.75 -16.21
CA ILE A 71 17.57 -3.87 -15.53
C ILE A 71 17.19 -5.22 -16.17
N VAL A 72 15.93 -5.41 -16.56
CA VAL A 72 15.46 -6.66 -17.17
C VAL A 72 15.90 -6.80 -18.63
N LEU A 73 15.88 -5.71 -19.42
CA LEU A 73 16.23 -5.74 -20.84
C LEU A 73 17.74 -5.81 -21.09
N LEU A 74 18.57 -5.31 -20.17
CA LEU A 74 20.03 -5.34 -20.27
C LEU A 74 20.59 -6.77 -20.52
N PRO A 75 20.33 -7.79 -19.68
CA PRO A 75 20.89 -9.12 -19.92
C PRO A 75 20.34 -9.77 -21.20
N ILE A 76 19.07 -9.49 -21.56
CA ILE A 76 18.44 -10.03 -22.78
C ILE A 76 19.12 -9.45 -24.03
N THR A 77 19.32 -8.15 -24.06
CA THR A 77 19.95 -7.45 -25.20
C THR A 77 21.41 -7.86 -25.38
N VAL A 78 22.15 -8.04 -24.28
CA VAL A 78 23.52 -8.57 -24.30
C VAL A 78 23.55 -10.00 -24.87
N LEU A 79 22.63 -10.87 -24.42
CA LEU A 79 22.56 -12.25 -24.90
C LEU A 79 22.21 -12.33 -26.39
N VAL A 80 21.25 -11.53 -26.87
CA VAL A 80 20.91 -11.45 -28.30
C VAL A 80 22.10 -10.97 -29.13
N PHE A 81 22.84 -9.97 -28.63
CA PHE A 81 24.05 -9.48 -29.29
C PHE A 81 25.13 -10.56 -29.39
N PHE A 82 25.38 -11.31 -28.32
CA PHE A 82 26.34 -12.43 -28.33
C PHE A 82 25.94 -13.54 -29.32
N ILE A 83 24.66 -13.91 -29.39
CA ILE A 83 24.20 -14.91 -30.37
C ILE A 83 24.39 -14.39 -31.80
N GLY A 84 24.04 -13.13 -32.06
CA GLY A 84 24.24 -12.50 -33.36
C GLY A 84 25.71 -12.49 -33.77
N ALA A 85 26.60 -12.16 -32.84
CA ALA A 85 28.04 -12.12 -33.09
C ALA A 85 28.68 -13.51 -33.30
N LEU A 86 28.10 -14.58 -32.74
CA LEU A 86 28.53 -15.96 -33.00
C LEU A 86 27.97 -16.53 -34.32
N SER A 87 26.82 -16.02 -34.78
CA SER A 87 26.10 -16.57 -35.93
C SER A 87 26.46 -15.89 -37.25
N LEU A 88 26.89 -14.62 -37.21
CA LEU A 88 27.31 -13.88 -38.40
C LEU A 88 28.84 -13.86 -38.49
N GLU A 89 29.40 -14.27 -39.64
CA GLU A 89 30.82 -14.08 -39.99
C GLU A 89 31.14 -12.62 -40.34
N ARG A 90 30.66 -11.66 -39.53
CA ARG A 90 30.93 -10.23 -39.66
C ARG A 90 31.93 -9.77 -38.61
N SER A 91 32.62 -8.67 -38.89
CA SER A 91 33.48 -8.03 -37.90
C SER A 91 32.65 -7.60 -36.68
N TRP A 92 33.12 -7.93 -35.48
CA TRP A 92 32.47 -7.59 -34.21
C TRP A 92 32.20 -6.09 -34.07
N MET A 93 33.09 -5.25 -34.60
CA MET A 93 32.95 -3.80 -34.52
C MET A 93 31.79 -3.27 -35.38
N GLU A 94 31.62 -3.82 -36.59
CA GLU A 94 30.52 -3.41 -37.49
C GLU A 94 29.17 -3.79 -36.88
N LEU A 95 29.07 -5.03 -36.41
CA LEU A 95 27.86 -5.56 -35.76
C LEU A 95 27.52 -4.78 -34.49
N PHE A 96 28.53 -4.35 -33.72
CA PHE A 96 28.34 -3.49 -32.55
C PHE A 96 27.83 -2.10 -32.94
N THR A 97 28.40 -1.44 -33.95
CA THR A 97 27.96 -0.09 -34.37
C THR A 97 26.53 -0.08 -34.92
N GLU A 98 26.15 -1.11 -35.68
CA GLU A 98 24.80 -1.30 -36.22
C GLU A 98 23.80 -1.60 -35.08
N ALA A 99 24.18 -2.49 -34.15
CA ALA A 99 23.37 -2.79 -32.97
C ALA A 99 23.22 -1.58 -32.04
N LEU A 100 24.27 -0.78 -31.86
CA LEU A 100 24.24 0.40 -31.00
C LEU A 100 23.26 1.48 -31.52
N SER A 101 23.32 1.77 -32.82
CA SER A 101 22.47 2.78 -33.45
C SER A 101 21.01 2.31 -33.62
N GLY A 102 20.80 1.02 -33.89
CA GLY A 102 19.48 0.43 -34.02
C GLY A 102 19.01 -0.24 -32.72
N PHE A 103 19.34 -1.52 -32.58
CA PHE A 103 18.76 -2.42 -31.58
C PHE A 103 18.88 -1.91 -30.13
N PHE A 104 20.08 -1.51 -29.68
CA PHE A 104 20.31 -1.01 -28.32
C PHE A 104 19.65 0.35 -28.07
N SER A 105 19.61 1.24 -29.07
CA SER A 105 18.95 2.54 -28.95
C SER A 105 17.44 2.38 -28.66
N TRP A 106 16.77 1.49 -29.39
CA TRP A 106 15.34 1.24 -29.18
C TRP A 106 15.05 0.42 -27.92
N THR A 107 15.87 -0.58 -27.62
CA THR A 107 15.61 -1.52 -26.51
C THR A 107 16.07 -0.99 -25.15
N LEU A 108 17.24 -0.34 -25.07
CA LEU A 108 17.82 0.18 -23.82
C LEU A 108 17.71 1.70 -23.72
N GLY A 109 17.78 2.42 -24.84
CA GLY A 109 17.75 3.88 -24.85
C GLY A 109 16.43 4.46 -24.33
N ILE A 110 15.29 3.89 -24.73
CA ILE A 110 13.95 4.35 -24.27
C ILE A 110 13.80 4.13 -22.74
N PRO A 111 14.03 2.92 -22.18
CA PRO A 111 14.02 2.71 -20.73
C PRO A 111 14.98 3.62 -19.97
N LEU A 112 16.20 3.79 -20.47
CA LEU A 112 17.21 4.64 -19.86
C LEU A 112 16.77 6.10 -19.83
N PHE A 113 16.22 6.60 -20.94
CA PHE A 113 15.70 7.96 -21.04
C PHE A 113 14.53 8.20 -20.08
N CYS A 114 13.57 7.26 -20.02
CA CYS A 114 12.48 7.31 -19.05
C CYS A 114 12.99 7.31 -17.60
N TRP A 115 14.00 6.48 -17.30
CA TRP A 115 14.61 6.42 -15.97
C TRP A 115 15.31 7.73 -15.61
N VAL A 116 16.14 8.27 -16.51
CA VAL A 116 16.87 9.53 -16.29
C VAL A 116 15.89 10.69 -16.10
N ILE A 117 14.89 10.85 -16.97
CA ILE A 117 13.90 11.93 -16.83
C ILE A 117 13.11 11.76 -15.54
N GLY A 118 12.60 10.56 -15.27
CA GLY A 118 11.84 10.30 -14.05
C GLY A 118 12.65 10.63 -12.80
N ASN A 119 13.92 10.21 -12.75
CA ASN A 119 14.82 10.48 -11.64
C ASN A 119 15.14 11.98 -11.49
N THR A 120 15.40 12.67 -12.60
CA THR A 120 15.68 14.13 -12.59
C THR A 120 14.46 14.91 -12.11
N VAL A 121 13.26 14.59 -12.62
CA VAL A 121 12.03 15.30 -12.23
C VAL A 121 11.70 15.06 -10.74
N ILE A 122 11.88 13.84 -10.24
CA ILE A 122 11.60 13.52 -8.84
C ILE A 122 12.62 14.18 -7.90
N SER A 123 13.91 14.17 -8.28
CA SER A 123 14.99 14.66 -7.42
C SER A 123 15.11 16.18 -7.39
N TYR A 124 14.95 16.85 -8.54
CA TYR A 124 15.20 18.29 -8.67
C TYR A 124 13.92 19.14 -8.68
N PHE A 125 12.76 18.57 -9.01
CA PHE A 125 11.50 19.33 -9.15
C PHE A 125 10.36 18.77 -8.27
N PRO A 126 10.52 18.74 -6.93
CA PRO A 126 9.54 18.15 -6.01
C PRO A 126 8.11 18.70 -6.19
N HIS A 127 7.98 20.02 -6.33
CA HIS A 127 6.68 20.69 -6.51
C HIS A 127 6.01 20.42 -7.87
N PHE A 128 6.79 20.00 -8.88
CA PHE A 128 6.26 19.73 -10.20
C PHE A 128 5.66 18.33 -10.28
N TRP A 129 6.37 17.32 -9.76
CA TRP A 129 5.93 15.95 -9.85
C TRP A 129 4.88 15.62 -8.80
N PHE A 130 5.07 16.11 -7.57
CA PHE A 130 4.23 15.76 -6.44
C PHE A 130 3.08 16.76 -6.31
N ARG A 131 1.87 16.23 -6.38
CA ARG A 131 0.65 16.90 -5.93
C ARG A 131 0.03 16.08 -4.79
N PRO A 132 -0.38 16.73 -3.69
CA PRO A 132 -1.10 16.04 -2.63
C PRO A 132 -2.40 15.43 -3.16
N PRO A 133 -2.87 14.35 -2.53
CA PRO A 133 -4.21 13.84 -2.80
C PRO A 133 -5.26 14.91 -2.47
N LYS A 134 -6.37 14.90 -3.20
CA LYS A 134 -7.47 15.86 -2.97
C LYS A 134 -8.14 15.71 -1.60
N GLY A 135 -7.99 14.53 -1.01
CA GLY A 135 -8.62 14.13 0.24
C GLY A 135 -8.64 12.61 0.36
N PRO A 136 -9.12 12.09 1.50
CA PRO A 136 -9.29 10.65 1.70
C PRO A 136 -10.37 10.09 0.79
N LEU A 137 -10.28 8.82 0.40
CA LEU A 137 -11.35 8.13 -0.33
C LEU A 137 -12.38 7.55 0.63
N TRP A 138 -11.88 6.96 1.72
CA TRP A 138 -12.70 6.39 2.77
C TRP A 138 -11.95 6.39 4.10
N GLU A 139 -12.71 6.31 5.19
CA GLU A 139 -12.23 6.31 6.56
C GLU A 139 -13.06 5.34 7.41
N LEU A 140 -12.38 4.54 8.20
CA LEU A 140 -12.96 3.68 9.23
C LEU A 140 -12.56 4.25 10.59
N ASN A 141 -13.53 4.61 11.42
CA ASN A 141 -13.28 5.12 12.76
C ASN A 141 -13.74 4.10 13.81
N ARG A 142 -12.77 3.53 14.52
CA ARG A 142 -12.94 2.54 15.59
C ARG A 142 -13.71 3.12 16.77
N ARG A 143 -13.45 4.37 17.16
CA ARG A 143 -14.09 5.00 18.33
C ARG A 143 -15.57 5.25 18.13
N THR A 144 -15.95 5.77 16.96
CA THR A 144 -17.34 6.07 16.63
C THR A 144 -18.07 4.88 16.02
N GLY A 145 -17.35 3.85 15.55
CA GLY A 145 -17.92 2.71 14.83
C GLY A 145 -18.47 3.09 13.44
N THR A 146 -18.03 4.20 12.86
CA THR A 146 -18.56 4.73 11.60
C THR A 146 -17.58 4.57 10.45
N VAL A 147 -18.15 4.35 9.26
CA VAL A 147 -17.46 4.36 7.96
C VAL A 147 -17.86 5.63 7.22
N THR A 148 -16.87 6.39 6.76
CA THR A 148 -17.08 7.60 5.95
C THR A 148 -16.46 7.41 4.58
N VAL A 149 -17.23 7.69 3.53
CA VAL A 149 -16.81 7.64 2.12
C VAL A 149 -16.89 9.04 1.53
N PHE A 150 -15.84 9.44 0.81
CA PHE A 150 -15.71 10.77 0.24
C PHE A 150 -15.77 10.67 -1.29
N GLU A 151 -16.82 11.24 -1.89
CA GLU A 151 -17.00 11.29 -3.32
C GLU A 151 -16.67 12.69 -3.85
N TYR A 152 -15.54 12.82 -4.55
CA TYR A 152 -15.13 14.07 -5.19
C TYR A 152 -15.73 14.16 -6.59
N LYS A 153 -16.77 14.99 -6.77
CA LYS A 153 -17.29 15.33 -8.10
C LYS A 153 -16.69 16.65 -8.56
N LYS A 154 -16.16 16.67 -9.79
CA LYS A 154 -15.80 17.91 -10.48
C LYS A 154 -17.09 18.59 -10.95
N LEU A 155 -17.74 19.37 -10.10
CA LEU A 155 -18.79 20.28 -10.55
C LEU A 155 -18.11 21.51 -11.15
N LYS A 156 -18.59 21.94 -12.32
CA LYS A 156 -17.93 22.80 -13.32
C LYS A 156 -17.17 24.05 -12.85
N ASN A 157 -17.29 24.53 -11.60
CA ASN A 157 -16.45 25.60 -11.03
C ASN A 157 -16.34 25.56 -9.49
N ASN A 158 -16.98 24.61 -8.79
CA ASN A 158 -16.88 24.45 -7.34
C ASN A 158 -16.77 22.95 -7.04
N GLU A 159 -15.64 22.54 -6.47
CA GLU A 159 -15.41 21.15 -6.07
C GLU A 159 -16.05 20.91 -4.70
N THR A 160 -17.25 20.32 -4.67
CA THR A 160 -17.88 19.87 -3.41
C THR A 160 -17.68 18.37 -3.25
N ALA A 161 -17.05 17.95 -2.14
CA ALA A 161 -16.96 16.55 -1.76
C ALA A 161 -18.31 16.12 -1.16
N LYS A 162 -18.95 15.10 -1.73
CA LYS A 162 -20.12 14.47 -1.12
C LYS A 162 -19.63 13.46 -0.11
N ILE A 163 -19.90 13.73 1.17
CA ILE A 163 -19.54 12.87 2.28
C ILE A 163 -20.73 11.95 2.59
N LYS A 164 -20.50 10.64 2.57
CA LYS A 164 -21.48 9.63 2.96
C LYS A 164 -20.96 8.91 4.20
N THR A 165 -21.67 9.01 5.31
CA THR A 165 -21.31 8.34 6.57
C THR A 165 -22.39 7.33 6.95
N ALA A 166 -21.97 6.16 7.42
CA ALA A 166 -22.85 5.11 7.93
C ALA A 166 -22.14 4.26 9.01
N PRO A 167 -22.89 3.61 9.91
CA PRO A 167 -22.33 2.68 10.90
C PRO A 167 -21.68 1.45 10.23
N PHE A 168 -20.59 0.94 10.80
CA PHE A 168 -19.85 -0.21 10.25
C PHE A 168 -20.67 -1.49 10.19
N HIS A 169 -21.54 -1.73 11.18
CA HIS A 169 -22.39 -2.93 11.23
C HIS A 169 -23.49 -2.95 10.14
N GLU A 170 -23.68 -1.86 9.39
CA GLU A 170 -24.57 -1.80 8.21
C GLU A 170 -23.86 -2.19 6.91
N PHE A 171 -22.54 -2.45 6.96
CA PHE A 171 -21.77 -2.91 5.81
C PHE A 171 -21.59 -4.42 5.84
N ASP A 172 -21.81 -5.03 4.69
CA ASP A 172 -21.55 -6.44 4.45
C ASP A 172 -20.32 -6.58 3.54
N ALA A 173 -19.49 -7.58 3.83
CA ALA A 173 -18.29 -7.88 3.08
C ALA A 173 -18.58 -8.80 1.90
N TYR A 174 -18.13 -8.40 0.72
CA TYR A 174 -18.25 -9.17 -0.52
C TYR A 174 -16.87 -9.43 -1.10
N ILE A 175 -16.69 -10.65 -1.61
CA ILE A 175 -15.55 -10.98 -2.45
C ILE A 175 -15.96 -10.69 -3.89
N PHE A 176 -15.27 -9.74 -4.50
CA PHE A 176 -15.44 -9.43 -5.91
C PHE A 176 -14.31 -10.08 -6.70
N THR A 177 -14.68 -10.97 -7.62
CA THR A 177 -13.73 -11.67 -8.49
C THR A 177 -13.71 -10.99 -9.85
N SER A 178 -12.54 -10.49 -10.26
CA SER A 178 -12.30 -10.00 -11.62
C SER A 178 -11.29 -10.89 -12.34
N PRO A 179 -11.47 -11.21 -13.62
CA PRO A 179 -10.47 -11.97 -14.36
C PRO A 179 -9.21 -11.13 -14.59
N ASP A 180 -8.03 -11.71 -14.38
CA ASP A 180 -6.79 -11.16 -14.91
C ASP A 180 -6.71 -11.36 -16.44
N ARG A 181 -5.70 -10.80 -17.10
CA ARG A 181 -5.44 -10.97 -18.54
C ARG A 181 -5.34 -12.44 -18.98
N GLN A 182 -4.97 -13.34 -18.07
CA GLN A 182 -4.89 -14.78 -18.29
C GLN A 182 -6.21 -15.53 -17.96
N GLY A 183 -7.26 -14.81 -17.56
CA GLY A 183 -8.54 -15.39 -17.16
C GLY A 183 -8.56 -15.98 -15.74
N LEU A 184 -7.46 -15.85 -14.98
CA LEU A 184 -7.41 -16.29 -13.59
C LEU A 184 -8.29 -15.40 -12.71
N PRO A 185 -9.07 -15.98 -11.78
CA PRO A 185 -9.90 -15.20 -10.87
C PRO A 185 -9.02 -14.39 -9.93
N MET A 186 -9.21 -13.07 -9.87
CA MET A 186 -8.53 -12.19 -8.92
C MET A 186 -9.55 -11.70 -7.90
N ASN A 187 -9.47 -12.25 -6.69
CA ASN A 187 -10.40 -12.00 -5.60
C ASN A 187 -9.96 -10.78 -4.80
N GLY A 188 -10.87 -9.81 -4.67
CA GLY A 188 -10.69 -8.60 -3.90
C GLY A 188 -11.79 -8.40 -2.87
N LEU A 189 -11.54 -7.58 -1.84
CA LEU A 189 -12.52 -7.27 -0.80
C LEU A 189 -13.26 -5.97 -1.11
N TYR A 190 -14.58 -6.04 -1.06
CA TYR A 190 -15.47 -4.88 -1.13
C TYR A 190 -16.34 -4.83 0.12
N LEU A 191 -16.59 -3.62 0.64
CA LEU A 191 -17.66 -3.40 1.60
C LEU A 191 -18.82 -2.70 0.90
N LEU A 192 -20.00 -3.31 0.97
CA LEU A 192 -21.23 -2.76 0.43
C LEU A 192 -22.14 -2.41 1.61
N HIS A 193 -22.74 -1.23 1.55
CA HIS A 193 -23.74 -0.84 2.52
C HIS A 193 -25.07 -1.51 2.21
N ARG A 194 -25.72 -2.08 3.23
CA ARG A 194 -26.94 -2.87 3.04
C ARG A 194 -28.12 -2.09 2.45
N TYR A 195 -28.32 -0.85 2.91
CA TYR A 195 -29.50 -0.05 2.55
C TYR A 195 -29.28 1.06 1.52
N ARG A 196 -28.02 1.34 1.15
CA ARG A 196 -27.64 2.53 0.38
C ARG A 196 -26.61 2.15 -0.66
N ASP A 197 -26.60 2.86 -1.79
CA ASP A 197 -25.56 2.69 -2.80
C ASP A 197 -24.24 3.34 -2.35
N ILE A 198 -23.55 2.64 -1.45
CA ILE A 198 -22.23 2.94 -0.94
C ILE A 198 -21.40 1.68 -1.10
N ARG A 199 -20.29 1.80 -1.84
CA ARG A 199 -19.39 0.69 -2.14
C ARG A 199 -17.97 1.15 -1.92
N ILE A 200 -17.20 0.35 -1.18
CA ILE A 200 -15.81 0.65 -0.87
C ILE A 200 -14.97 -0.50 -1.41
N ASN A 201 -13.98 -0.15 -2.22
CA ASN A 201 -13.02 -1.09 -2.79
C ASN A 201 -11.74 -1.07 -1.95
N PHE A 202 -11.34 -2.24 -1.44
CA PHE A 202 -10.13 -2.41 -0.63
C PHE A 202 -8.96 -3.07 -1.37
N ASN A 203 -9.06 -3.24 -2.69
CA ASN A 203 -7.98 -3.78 -3.54
C ASN A 203 -6.74 -2.87 -3.59
N SER A 204 -6.81 -1.66 -3.04
CA SER A 204 -5.63 -0.82 -2.82
C SER A 204 -4.79 -1.26 -1.63
N LEU A 205 -5.37 -2.01 -0.68
CA LEU A 205 -4.68 -2.48 0.52
C LEU A 205 -4.03 -3.84 0.30
N ILE A 206 -4.70 -4.73 -0.44
CA ILE A 206 -4.22 -6.07 -0.76
C ILE A 206 -4.09 -6.23 -2.26
N ILE A 207 -3.05 -6.93 -2.71
CA ILE A 207 -2.96 -7.37 -4.10
C ILE A 207 -4.01 -8.48 -4.27
N PRO A 208 -4.96 -8.33 -5.22
CA PRO A 208 -5.92 -9.37 -5.52
C PRO A 208 -5.22 -10.70 -5.80
N ASP A 209 -5.78 -11.78 -5.27
CA ASP A 209 -5.17 -13.11 -5.33
C ASP A 209 -6.15 -14.12 -5.91
N ASN A 210 -5.65 -15.24 -6.42
CA ASN A 210 -6.49 -16.32 -6.92
C ASN A 210 -7.21 -17.09 -5.79
N THR A 211 -6.78 -16.86 -4.56
CA THR A 211 -7.37 -17.41 -3.34
C THR A 211 -8.35 -16.44 -2.69
N THR A 212 -9.27 -16.93 -1.87
CA THR A 212 -10.24 -16.10 -1.12
C THR A 212 -9.75 -15.77 0.30
N GLN A 213 -8.65 -16.39 0.72
CA GLN A 213 -8.08 -16.29 2.06
C GLN A 213 -7.61 -14.88 2.39
N ARG A 214 -6.96 -14.19 1.44
CA ARG A 214 -6.50 -12.80 1.64
C ARG A 214 -7.64 -11.79 1.85
N PRO A 215 -8.69 -11.73 1.01
CA PRO A 215 -9.81 -10.85 1.29
C PRO A 215 -10.54 -11.23 2.59
N CYS A 216 -10.62 -12.52 2.94
CA CYS A 216 -11.14 -12.98 4.23
C CYS A 216 -10.29 -12.50 5.43
N ALA A 217 -8.96 -12.59 5.34
CA ALA A 217 -8.05 -12.08 6.37
C ALA A 217 -8.17 -10.57 6.55
N LEU A 218 -8.32 -9.83 5.44
CA LEU A 218 -8.52 -8.38 5.49
C LEU A 218 -9.86 -8.02 6.14
N TRP A 219 -10.90 -8.82 5.90
CA TRP A 219 -12.18 -8.65 6.57
C TRP A 219 -12.08 -8.91 8.08
N ASP A 220 -11.43 -10.00 8.49
CA ASP A 220 -11.15 -10.31 9.90
C ASP A 220 -10.34 -9.18 10.58
N PHE A 221 -9.37 -8.62 9.87
CA PHE A 221 -8.60 -7.47 10.32
C PHE A 221 -9.51 -6.26 10.58
N PHE A 222 -10.42 -5.92 9.68
CA PHE A 222 -11.34 -4.80 9.87
C PHE A 222 -12.33 -5.04 10.99
N GLN A 223 -12.87 -6.26 11.14
CA GLN A 223 -13.72 -6.59 12.27
C GLN A 223 -12.97 -6.38 13.60
N ASN A 224 -11.74 -6.88 13.70
CA ASN A 224 -10.94 -6.75 14.92
C ASN A 224 -10.50 -5.28 15.17
N PHE A 225 -10.19 -4.54 14.11
CA PHE A 225 -9.85 -3.12 14.22
C PHE A 225 -11.05 -2.29 14.69
N MET A 226 -12.25 -2.55 14.17
CA MET A 226 -13.46 -1.80 14.50
C MET A 226 -14.07 -2.19 15.85
N ASP A 227 -13.74 -3.36 16.40
CA ASP A 227 -14.17 -3.79 17.73
C ASP A 227 -13.30 -3.14 18.83
N VAL A 228 -13.86 -2.16 19.52
CA VAL A 228 -13.22 -1.46 20.66
C VAL A 228 -12.96 -2.37 21.87
N ASN A 229 -13.66 -3.51 21.98
CA ASN A 229 -13.51 -4.45 23.08
C ASN A 229 -12.34 -5.42 22.88
N ARG A 230 -11.80 -5.49 21.65
CA ARG A 230 -10.65 -6.31 21.33
C ARG A 230 -9.39 -5.45 21.21
N PRO A 231 -8.20 -5.98 21.56
CA PRO A 231 -6.96 -5.27 21.32
C PRO A 231 -6.76 -5.03 19.82
N LEU A 232 -6.05 -3.96 19.47
CA LEU A 232 -5.65 -3.67 18.11
C LEU A 232 -4.92 -4.87 17.49
N PRO A 233 -5.11 -5.14 16.19
CA PRO A 233 -4.33 -6.13 15.47
C PRO A 233 -2.83 -5.95 15.74
N ASP A 234 -2.11 -7.03 16.04
CA ASP A 234 -0.68 -6.98 16.33
C ASP A 234 0.13 -6.88 15.05
N LEU A 235 0.30 -5.64 14.56
CA LEU A 235 1.05 -5.30 13.36
C LEU A 235 2.10 -4.22 13.65
N PRO A 236 3.25 -4.23 12.93
CA PRO A 236 4.29 -3.21 13.04
C PRO A 236 3.78 -1.78 12.93
N LEU A 237 2.80 -1.55 12.06
CA LEU A 237 2.17 -0.24 11.83
C LEU A 237 1.58 0.38 13.12
N TYR A 238 1.00 -0.44 14.00
CA TYR A 238 0.33 0.04 15.20
C TYR A 238 1.25 0.18 16.40
N GLU A 239 2.51 -0.26 16.32
CA GLU A 239 3.41 -0.35 17.48
C GLU A 239 3.50 0.99 18.23
N SER A 240 3.66 2.09 17.50
CA SER A 240 3.71 3.44 18.09
C SER A 240 2.40 3.93 18.71
N HIS A 241 1.27 3.29 18.42
CA HIS A 241 -0.06 3.69 18.88
C HIS A 241 -0.68 2.70 19.89
N ARG A 242 -0.11 1.51 20.09
CA ARG A 242 -0.70 0.46 20.97
C ARG A 242 -0.96 0.95 22.39
N HIS A 243 -0.04 1.74 22.94
CA HIS A 243 -0.15 2.30 24.30
C HIS A 243 -1.23 3.38 24.44
N LEU A 244 -1.72 3.94 23.33
CA LEU A 244 -2.79 4.96 23.32
C LEU A 244 -4.19 4.34 23.38
N ASP A 245 -4.35 3.09 22.95
CA ASP A 245 -5.62 2.37 23.04
C ASP A 245 -5.74 1.65 24.40
N PRO A 246 -6.72 1.99 25.26
CA PRO A 246 -6.82 1.43 26.61
C PRO A 246 -7.06 -0.09 26.61
N THR A 247 -7.85 -0.59 25.67
CA THR A 247 -8.11 -2.04 25.52
C THR A 247 -6.82 -2.78 25.15
N THR A 248 -6.06 -2.22 24.19
CA THR A 248 -4.77 -2.79 23.78
C THR A 248 -3.73 -2.72 24.89
N ALA A 249 -3.62 -1.57 25.58
CA ALA A 249 -2.66 -1.38 26.66
C ALA A 249 -2.91 -2.32 27.85
N SER A 250 -4.18 -2.52 28.25
CA SER A 250 -4.54 -3.47 29.31
C SER A 250 -4.27 -4.92 28.89
N HIS A 251 -4.59 -5.28 27.65
CA HIS A 251 -4.26 -6.60 27.11
C HIS A 251 -2.74 -6.85 27.10
N ASP A 252 -1.95 -5.90 26.61
CA ASP A 252 -0.50 -5.99 26.52
C ASP A 252 0.16 -6.12 27.90
N GLN A 253 -0.39 -5.44 28.92
CA GLN A 253 0.05 -5.58 30.32
C GLN A 253 -0.21 -6.99 30.88
N VAL A 254 -1.39 -7.55 30.61
CA VAL A 254 -1.77 -8.89 31.10
C VAL A 254 -0.86 -9.98 30.51
N ILE A 255 -0.53 -9.88 29.22
CA ILE A 255 0.32 -10.87 28.54
C ILE A 255 1.83 -10.59 28.71
N GLY A 256 2.20 -9.47 29.35
CA GLY A 256 3.60 -9.06 29.52
C GLY A 256 4.32 -8.76 28.21
N ARG A 257 3.62 -8.23 27.20
CA ARG A 257 4.20 -7.90 25.89
C ARG A 257 5.17 -6.74 26.01
N ALA A 258 6.33 -6.84 25.36
CA ALA A 258 7.29 -5.74 25.30
C ALA A 258 6.69 -4.52 24.54
N PRO A 259 6.84 -3.28 25.04
CA PRO A 259 6.32 -2.07 24.37
C PRO A 259 6.98 -1.74 23.02
N ARG A 260 8.18 -2.30 22.75
CA ARG A 260 8.96 -2.14 21.52
C ARG A 260 9.14 -3.47 20.78
N TYR A 261 8.16 -4.35 20.87
CA TYR A 261 8.18 -5.71 20.34
C TYR A 261 8.61 -5.76 18.86
N TRP A 262 7.97 -4.97 18.00
CA TRP A 262 8.28 -4.97 16.55
C TRP A 262 9.55 -4.18 16.22
N ILE A 263 9.88 -3.15 17.00
CA ILE A 263 11.01 -2.25 16.73
C ILE A 263 12.33 -2.93 17.07
N ASP A 264 12.39 -3.65 18.19
CA ASP A 264 13.63 -4.25 18.70
C ASP A 264 13.85 -5.68 18.16
N MET A 265 12.90 -6.21 17.37
CA MET A 265 13.01 -7.51 16.71
C MET A 265 14.09 -7.50 15.60
N ASP A 266 14.80 -8.60 15.43
CA ASP A 266 15.72 -8.79 14.31
C ASP A 266 14.98 -9.12 13.01
N ASP A 267 15.59 -8.75 11.88
CA ASP A 267 14.95 -8.85 10.56
C ASP A 267 14.70 -10.31 10.13
N GLU A 268 15.49 -11.28 10.62
CA GLU A 268 15.28 -12.70 10.32
C GLU A 268 14.11 -13.30 11.11
N THR A 269 14.00 -13.01 12.41
CA THR A 269 12.84 -13.35 13.23
C THR A 269 11.58 -12.69 12.69
N PHE A 270 11.67 -11.45 12.21
CA PHE A 270 10.56 -10.77 11.55
C PHE A 270 10.07 -11.54 10.30
N LYS A 271 10.97 -11.97 9.42
CA LYS A 271 10.61 -12.79 8.25
C LYS A 271 9.93 -14.10 8.66
N ILE A 272 10.41 -14.75 9.72
CA ILE A 272 9.79 -15.96 10.25
C ILE A 272 8.37 -15.66 10.73
N LYS A 273 8.17 -14.56 11.47
CA LYS A 273 6.84 -14.13 11.95
C LYS A 273 5.88 -13.80 10.82
N VAL A 274 6.32 -13.07 9.80
CA VAL A 274 5.52 -12.80 8.60
C VAL A 274 5.13 -14.11 7.91
N LYS A 275 6.06 -15.05 7.76
CA LYS A 275 5.77 -16.38 7.19
C LYS A 275 4.77 -17.17 8.03
N GLU A 276 4.86 -17.12 9.35
CA GLU A 276 3.86 -17.72 10.25
C GLU A 276 2.48 -17.08 10.08
N MET A 277 2.40 -15.76 9.97
CA MET A 277 1.15 -15.04 9.73
C MET A 277 0.52 -15.41 8.38
N LEU A 278 1.33 -15.48 7.32
CA LEU A 278 0.86 -15.90 5.99
C LEU A 278 0.30 -17.33 6.02
N LYS A 279 0.97 -18.27 6.69
CA LYS A 279 0.44 -19.63 6.87
C LYS A 279 -0.90 -19.65 7.60
N ARG A 280 -1.09 -18.78 8.61
CA ARG A 280 -2.37 -18.65 9.30
C ARG A 280 -3.45 -18.12 8.38
N ILE A 281 -3.10 -17.15 7.51
CA ILE A 281 -4.02 -16.61 6.49
C ILE A 281 -4.45 -17.72 5.53
N ASP A 282 -3.51 -18.54 5.05
CA ASP A 282 -3.81 -19.66 4.15
C ASP A 282 -4.74 -20.70 4.79
N ALA A 283 -4.68 -20.83 6.12
CA ALA A 283 -5.53 -21.72 6.91
C ALA A 283 -6.85 -21.07 7.40
N ILE A 284 -7.15 -19.83 7.02
CA ILE A 284 -8.40 -19.17 7.40
C ILE A 284 -9.58 -19.88 6.74
N ASP A 285 -10.52 -20.30 7.58
CA ASP A 285 -11.79 -20.89 7.18
C ASP A 285 -12.94 -19.95 7.56
N THR A 286 -13.00 -18.76 6.94
CA THR A 286 -14.03 -17.76 7.25
C THR A 286 -15.43 -18.24 6.87
N PHE A 287 -15.56 -19.07 5.84
CA PHE A 287 -16.86 -19.51 5.32
C PHE A 287 -17.56 -20.54 6.21
N SER A 288 -16.81 -21.30 7.02
CA SER A 288 -17.42 -22.22 7.98
C SER A 288 -17.87 -21.53 9.28
N ARG A 289 -17.43 -20.29 9.53
CA ARG A 289 -17.77 -19.56 10.76
C ARG A 289 -19.24 -19.16 10.75
N THR A 290 -19.84 -19.20 11.93
CA THR A 290 -21.23 -18.78 12.10
C THR A 290 -21.40 -17.29 11.76
N ASN A 291 -22.27 -16.99 10.81
CA ASN A 291 -22.65 -15.62 10.51
C ASN A 291 -23.59 -15.08 11.60
N LEU A 292 -23.04 -14.33 12.55
CA LEU A 292 -23.80 -13.74 13.66
C LEU A 292 -24.91 -12.80 13.18
N MET A 293 -24.76 -12.16 12.02
CA MET A 293 -25.76 -11.25 11.45
C MET A 293 -26.91 -11.97 10.78
N ALA A 294 -26.78 -13.26 10.45
CA ALA A 294 -27.88 -14.05 9.88
C ALA A 294 -29.11 -14.11 10.79
N ASN A 295 -28.91 -13.97 12.11
CA ASN A 295 -30.01 -13.94 13.08
C ASN A 295 -30.75 -12.59 13.12
N HIS A 296 -30.13 -11.53 12.61
CA HIS A 296 -30.61 -10.16 12.73
C HIS A 296 -31.09 -9.57 11.39
N VAL A 297 -30.86 -10.26 10.28
CA VAL A 297 -31.02 -9.70 8.93
C VAL A 297 -31.53 -10.77 7.97
N LYS A 298 -32.43 -10.37 7.06
CA LYS A 298 -32.80 -11.19 5.90
C LYS A 298 -31.92 -10.80 4.72
N TYR A 299 -31.11 -11.73 4.25
CA TYR A 299 -30.44 -11.59 2.95
C TYR A 299 -31.48 -11.85 1.85
N VAL A 300 -31.55 -10.95 0.88
CA VAL A 300 -32.35 -11.13 -0.33
C VAL A 300 -31.37 -11.53 -1.41
N ASP A 301 -31.52 -12.75 -1.91
CA ASP A 301 -30.72 -13.30 -3.02
C ASP A 301 -31.04 -12.61 -4.36
#